data_AF-A0A1G2B7Z3-F1
#
_entry.id   AF-A0A1G2B7Z3-F1
#
_cell.length_a   1.000
_cell.length_b   1.000
_cell.length_c   1.000
_cell.angle_alpha   90.00
_cell.angle_beta   90.00
_cell.angle_gamma   90.00
#
_symmetry.space_group_name_H-M   'P 1'
#
loop_
_entity.id
_entity.type
_entity.pdbx_description
1 polymer ?
#
loop_
_entity_poly.entity_id
_entity_poly.type
_entity_poly.pdbx_seq_one_letter_code
_entity_poly.pdbx_strand_id
1 'polypeptide(L)'
;MNKDKDIVILNVAFAPLPADALQVMLGLNYHFRQSDEIVFGDDGSVPHLTAIMMPADVGKLPLIYQMVATIVGMYQPLEVSFGEFYANEIVTGQLVAGVAIRKTPKLVEFHAHLVNSLRPLAAPFEDLRPGMLFSDRSWPAPTQMSVGFATSNATQLFEDPSSWFPHITSHVGPKPTGYTIPFQNFSVDTLSVFHLGVYGTCKKLLESFPLGGGTASMKKS
;
A
#
# COMPACT_ATOMS: atom_id res chain seq x y z
N MET A 1 -26.65 -4.89 21.73
CA MET A 1 -26.60 -4.80 20.26
C MET A 1 -25.35 -4.04 19.89
N ASN A 2 -24.29 -4.73 19.47
CA ASN A 2 -23.16 -4.05 18.85
C ASN A 2 -23.70 -3.49 17.53
N LYS A 3 -23.66 -2.17 17.34
CA LYS A 3 -23.73 -1.63 15.99
C LYS A 3 -22.56 -2.29 15.27
N ASP A 4 -22.82 -3.09 14.24
CA ASP A 4 -21.76 -3.58 13.37
C ASP A 4 -20.94 -2.37 12.95
N LYS A 5 -19.70 -2.29 13.45
CA LYS A 5 -18.81 -1.20 13.09
C LYS A 5 -18.55 -1.36 11.60
N ASP A 6 -18.72 -0.28 10.85
CA ASP A 6 -18.38 -0.26 9.45
C ASP A 6 -16.85 -0.25 9.36
N ILE A 7 -16.25 -1.43 9.18
CA ILE A 7 -14.80 -1.62 9.12
C ILE A 7 -14.39 -1.70 7.65
N VAL A 8 -13.35 -0.95 7.30
CA VAL A 8 -12.65 -1.05 6.01
C VAL A 8 -11.21 -1.44 6.22
N ILE A 9 -10.60 -2.10 5.25
CA ILE A 9 -9.14 -2.30 5.24
C ILE A 9 -8.51 -1.14 4.49
N LEU A 10 -7.57 -0.46 5.15
CA LEU A 10 -6.81 0.64 4.61
C LEU A 10 -5.45 0.17 4.15
N ASN A 11 -4.99 0.73 3.04
CA ASN A 11 -3.57 0.75 2.68
C ASN A 11 -3.13 2.21 2.66
N VAL A 12 -2.11 2.52 3.48
CA VAL A 12 -1.44 3.82 3.48
C VAL A 12 -0.13 3.61 2.76
N ALA A 13 0.02 4.24 1.60
CA ALA A 13 1.09 3.96 0.66
C ALA A 13 1.64 5.22 0.03
N PHE A 14 2.91 5.18 -0.37
CA PHE A 14 3.47 6.19 -1.25
C PHE A 14 2.91 5.98 -2.66
N ALA A 15 1.94 6.83 -3.01
CA ALA A 15 1.24 6.81 -4.28
C ALA A 15 0.61 8.20 -4.57
N PRO A 16 0.62 8.68 -5.83
CA PRO A 16 1.30 8.06 -6.96
C PRO A 16 2.82 8.06 -6.79
N LEU A 17 3.50 7.12 -7.43
CA LEU A 17 4.97 7.16 -7.53
C LEU A 17 5.40 8.31 -8.45
N PRO A 18 6.63 8.82 -8.32
CA PRO A 18 7.20 9.76 -9.29
C PRO A 18 7.12 9.20 -10.71
N ALA A 19 6.95 10.09 -11.70
CA ALA A 19 6.68 9.71 -13.08
C ALA A 19 7.65 8.62 -13.61
N ASP A 20 8.95 8.80 -13.43
CA ASP A 20 9.94 7.84 -13.92
C ASP A 20 9.82 6.46 -13.24
N ALA A 21 9.57 6.43 -11.93
CA ALA A 21 9.38 5.19 -11.18
C ALA A 21 8.07 4.51 -11.56
N LEU A 22 7.00 5.29 -11.71
CA LEU A 22 5.72 4.82 -12.20
C LEU A 22 5.87 4.17 -13.59
N GLN A 23 6.56 4.83 -14.53
CA GLN A 23 6.76 4.30 -15.88
C GLN A 23 7.57 2.99 -15.88
N VAL A 24 8.59 2.87 -15.03
CA VAL A 24 9.31 1.61 -14.84
C VAL A 24 8.36 0.49 -14.40
N MET A 25 7.54 0.75 -13.39
CA MET A 25 6.64 -0.27 -12.84
C MET A 25 5.51 -0.66 -13.79
N LEU A 26 4.96 0.31 -14.53
CA LEU A 26 3.99 0.06 -15.60
C LEU A 26 4.63 -0.74 -16.74
N GLY A 27 5.87 -0.42 -17.11
CA GLY A 27 6.64 -1.17 -18.10
C GLY A 27 6.86 -2.62 -17.67
N LEU A 28 7.24 -2.87 -16.42
CA LEU A 28 7.37 -4.22 -15.88
C LEU A 28 6.05 -4.99 -15.93
N ASN A 29 4.95 -4.36 -15.52
CA ASN A 29 3.62 -4.97 -15.58
C ASN A 29 3.24 -5.35 -17.01
N TYR A 30 3.43 -4.44 -17.96
CA TYR A 30 3.12 -4.65 -19.37
C TYR A 30 3.93 -5.80 -19.99
N HIS A 31 5.23 -5.88 -19.71
CA HIS A 31 6.12 -6.85 -20.35
C HIS A 31 6.12 -8.24 -19.73
N PHE A 32 5.90 -8.36 -18.41
CA PHE A 32 6.12 -9.61 -17.68
C PHE A 32 4.86 -10.23 -17.07
N ARG A 33 3.70 -9.56 -17.09
CA ARG A 33 2.46 -10.15 -16.55
C ARG A 33 2.06 -11.42 -17.29
N GLN A 34 1.58 -12.39 -16.53
CA GLN A 34 1.03 -13.66 -17.02
C GLN A 34 -0.44 -13.86 -16.62
N SER A 35 -1.03 -12.89 -15.93
CA SER A 35 -2.42 -12.89 -15.48
C SER A 35 -2.96 -11.46 -15.56
N ASP A 36 -4.28 -11.35 -15.76
CA ASP A 36 -5.04 -10.09 -15.78
C ASP A 36 -5.57 -9.70 -14.38
N GLU A 37 -5.13 -10.38 -13.31
CA GLU A 37 -5.57 -10.07 -11.94
C GLU A 37 -4.91 -8.81 -11.33
N ILE A 38 -3.72 -8.44 -11.82
CA ILE A 38 -3.02 -7.22 -11.42
C ILE A 38 -2.63 -6.46 -12.70
N VAL A 39 -3.50 -5.54 -13.14
CA VAL A 39 -3.29 -4.72 -14.35
C VAL A 39 -3.14 -3.27 -13.93
N PHE A 40 -1.90 -2.82 -13.76
CA PHE A 40 -1.66 -1.44 -13.37
C PHE A 40 -1.96 -0.46 -14.51
N GLY A 41 -2.55 0.68 -14.16
CA GLY A 41 -2.96 1.73 -15.10
C GLY A 41 -4.36 1.54 -15.66
N ASP A 42 -4.62 0.42 -16.33
CA ASP A 42 -5.87 0.23 -17.10
C ASP A 42 -7.11 0.05 -16.21
N ASP A 43 -6.97 -0.58 -15.04
CA ASP A 43 -8.09 -0.83 -14.11
C ASP A 43 -8.22 0.21 -12.99
N GLY A 44 -7.39 1.26 -13.04
CA GLY A 44 -7.30 2.32 -12.02
C GLY A 44 -6.39 1.98 -10.84
N SER A 45 -5.80 0.77 -10.77
CA SER A 45 -4.80 0.43 -9.77
C SER A 45 -3.46 1.03 -10.12
N VAL A 46 -2.79 1.55 -9.10
CA VAL A 46 -1.48 2.18 -9.24
C VAL A 46 -0.38 1.36 -8.57
N PRO A 47 0.79 1.21 -9.20
CA PRO A 47 1.99 0.77 -8.50
C PRO A 47 2.26 1.70 -7.32
N HIS A 48 2.55 1.12 -6.15
CA HIS A 48 2.69 1.88 -4.91
C HIS A 48 3.66 1.17 -3.96
N LEU A 49 4.24 1.94 -3.03
CA LEU A 49 5.02 1.42 -1.92
C LEU A 49 4.17 1.48 -0.65
N THR A 50 3.70 0.32 -0.17
CA THR A 50 2.91 0.24 1.07
C THR A 50 3.77 0.62 2.28
N ALA A 51 3.32 1.64 3.02
CA ALA A 51 3.91 2.03 4.29
C ALA A 51 3.25 1.30 5.46
N ILE A 52 1.92 1.16 5.45
CA ILE A 52 1.18 0.37 6.43
C ILE A 52 -0.16 -0.10 5.85
N MET A 53 -0.61 -1.27 6.28
CA MET A 53 -1.94 -1.79 5.98
C MET A 53 -2.65 -2.06 7.30
N MET A 54 -3.89 -1.59 7.47
CA MET A 54 -4.63 -1.74 8.73
C MET A 54 -6.14 -1.77 8.51
N PRO A 55 -6.89 -2.57 9.27
CA PRO A 55 -8.32 -2.38 9.36
C PRO A 55 -8.66 -1.14 10.19
N ALA A 56 -9.71 -0.43 9.81
CA ALA A 56 -10.14 0.80 10.46
C ALA A 56 -11.65 0.91 10.50
N ASP A 57 -12.16 1.42 11.62
CA ASP A 57 -13.54 1.88 11.71
C ASP A 57 -13.71 3.13 10.83
N VAL A 58 -14.71 3.13 9.94
CA VAL A 58 -15.03 4.25 9.06
C VAL A 58 -15.26 5.53 9.87
N GLY A 59 -15.84 5.44 11.07
CA GLY A 59 -16.02 6.57 11.97
C GLY A 59 -14.72 7.17 12.50
N LYS A 60 -13.60 6.44 12.42
CA LYS A 60 -12.25 6.91 12.81
C LYS A 60 -11.44 7.48 11.64
N LEU A 61 -11.91 7.42 10.39
CA LEU A 61 -11.17 7.91 9.23
C LEU A 61 -10.70 9.37 9.36
N PRO A 62 -11.52 10.34 9.83
CA PRO A 62 -11.05 11.71 10.00
C PRO A 62 -9.85 11.84 10.95
N LEU A 63 -9.82 11.04 12.01
CA LEU A 63 -8.70 11.02 12.97
C LEU A 63 -7.45 10.35 12.36
N ILE A 64 -7.64 9.29 11.58
CA ILE A 64 -6.55 8.66 10.83
C ILE A 64 -5.92 9.66 9.85
N TYR A 65 -6.74 10.40 9.09
CA TYR A 65 -6.29 11.42 8.16
C TYR A 65 -5.51 12.53 8.86
N GLN A 66 -6.01 13.02 10.00
CA GLN A 66 -5.32 14.02 10.80
C GLN A 66 -3.96 13.49 11.30
N MET A 67 -3.89 12.24 11.75
CA MET A 67 -2.65 11.62 12.21
C MET A 67 -1.64 11.46 11.07
N VAL A 68 -2.10 10.98 9.91
CA VAL A 68 -1.26 10.86 8.71
C VAL A 68 -0.75 12.24 8.27
N ALA A 69 -1.61 13.24 8.18
CA ALA A 69 -1.24 14.61 7.84
C ALA A 69 -0.18 15.18 8.80
N THR A 70 -0.35 14.95 10.10
CA THR A 70 0.61 15.36 11.13
C THR A 70 1.96 14.68 10.92
N ILE A 71 1.96 13.37 10.64
CA ILE A 71 3.16 12.59 10.40
C ILE A 71 3.89 13.08 9.15
N VAL A 72 3.21 13.16 8.00
CA VAL A 72 3.89 13.59 6.76
C VAL A 72 4.41 15.02 6.83
N GLY A 73 3.80 15.89 7.63
CA GLY A 73 4.29 17.25 7.87
C GLY A 73 5.62 17.31 8.62
N MET A 74 6.04 16.23 9.29
CA MET A 74 7.33 16.11 9.98
C MET A 74 8.47 15.63 9.07
N TYR A 75 8.15 15.09 7.89
CA TYR A 75 9.14 14.52 6.98
C TYR A 75 9.23 15.35 5.70
N GLN A 76 10.46 15.56 5.22
CA GLN A 76 10.70 15.96 3.83
C GLN A 76 10.45 14.77 2.90
N PRO A 77 10.31 14.97 1.58
CA PRO A 77 10.32 13.88 0.61
C PRO A 77 11.42 12.86 0.89
N LEU A 78 11.07 11.58 0.80
CA LEU A 78 11.96 10.49 1.18
C LEU A 78 12.66 9.94 -0.06
N GLU A 79 13.99 10.05 -0.05
CA GLU A 79 14.82 9.35 -1.02
C GLU A 79 14.77 7.84 -0.76
N VAL A 80 14.32 7.11 -1.77
CA VAL A 80 14.23 5.65 -1.79
C VAL A 80 15.02 5.10 -2.96
N SER A 81 15.35 3.81 -2.90
CA SER A 81 16.07 3.16 -3.98
C SER A 81 15.55 1.77 -4.26
N PHE A 82 15.54 1.43 -5.55
CA PHE A 82 15.26 0.08 -5.99
C PHE A 82 16.36 -0.87 -5.48
N GLY A 83 15.91 -2.02 -4.98
CA GLY A 83 16.71 -3.16 -4.60
C GLY A 83 16.64 -4.24 -5.68
N GLU A 84 16.57 -5.48 -5.24
CA GLU A 84 16.49 -6.64 -6.12
C GLU A 84 15.06 -6.93 -6.55
N PHE A 85 14.92 -7.53 -7.73
CA PHE A 85 13.68 -8.20 -8.08
C PHE A 85 13.45 -9.39 -7.15
N TYR A 86 12.19 -9.63 -6.79
CA TYR A 86 11.77 -10.81 -6.07
C TYR A 86 10.52 -11.40 -6.71
N ALA A 87 10.22 -12.65 -6.38
CA ALA A 87 8.93 -13.26 -6.64
C ALA A 87 8.60 -14.19 -5.48
N ASN A 88 7.39 -14.07 -4.95
CA ASN A 88 6.90 -14.93 -3.88
C ASN A 88 5.66 -15.66 -4.37
N GLU A 89 5.54 -16.93 -3.97
CA GLU A 89 4.30 -17.66 -4.13
C GLU A 89 3.28 -17.13 -3.11
N ILE A 90 2.11 -16.72 -3.58
CA ILE A 90 1.00 -16.33 -2.71
C ILE A 90 0.10 -17.53 -2.44
N VAL A 91 -0.88 -17.37 -1.56
CA VAL A 91 -1.81 -18.44 -1.12
C VAL A 91 -2.60 -19.14 -2.25
N THR A 92 -2.67 -18.55 -3.45
CA THR A 92 -3.26 -19.18 -4.65
C THR A 92 -2.32 -20.17 -5.35
N GLY A 93 -1.05 -20.24 -4.95
CA GLY A 93 0.02 -20.90 -5.70
C GLY A 93 0.59 -20.06 -6.86
N GLN A 94 0.08 -18.84 -7.07
CA GLN A 94 0.61 -17.95 -8.10
C GLN A 94 1.87 -17.24 -7.61
N LEU A 95 2.78 -16.96 -8.53
CA LEU A 95 3.92 -16.08 -8.26
C LEU A 95 3.47 -14.63 -8.40
N VAL A 96 3.77 -13.81 -7.41
CA VAL A 96 3.68 -12.34 -7.49
C VAL A 96 5.08 -11.78 -7.40
N ALA A 97 5.46 -11.05 -8.43
CA ALA A 97 6.77 -10.43 -8.57
C ALA A 97 6.70 -8.93 -8.31
N GLY A 98 7.85 -8.39 -7.92
CA GLY A 98 8.01 -6.97 -7.66
C GLY A 98 9.48 -6.59 -7.55
N VAL A 99 9.69 -5.34 -7.14
CA VAL A 99 11.00 -4.79 -6.83
C VAL A 99 11.05 -4.47 -5.34
N ALA A 100 12.02 -5.01 -4.63
CA ALA A 100 12.28 -4.62 -3.26
C ALA A 100 12.74 -3.16 -3.21
N ILE A 101 12.40 -2.43 -2.16
CA ILE A 101 12.93 -1.09 -1.90
C ILE A 101 13.98 -1.22 -0.79
N ARG A 102 15.14 -0.58 -0.95
CA ARG A 102 16.18 -0.66 0.08
C ARG A 102 15.71 0.06 1.33
N LYS A 103 15.83 -0.61 2.48
CA LYS A 103 15.57 0.00 3.79
C LYS A 103 16.63 1.06 4.08
N THR A 104 16.26 2.33 4.01
CA THR A 104 17.07 3.43 4.54
C THR A 104 16.67 3.71 6.00
N PRO A 105 17.58 4.26 6.84
CA PRO A 105 17.23 4.59 8.22
C PRO A 105 15.99 5.50 8.32
N LYS A 106 15.89 6.52 7.44
CA LYS A 106 14.74 7.44 7.40
C LYS A 106 13.43 6.74 6.99
N LEU A 107 13.49 5.83 6.02
CA LEU A 107 12.30 5.09 5.58
C LEU A 107 11.80 4.16 6.69
N VAL A 108 12.70 3.48 7.40
CA VAL A 108 12.38 2.62 8.55
C VAL A 108 11.83 3.44 9.72
N GLU A 109 12.44 4.60 10.02
CA GLU A 109 11.95 5.53 11.03
C GLU A 109 10.53 6.03 10.71
N PHE A 110 10.30 6.45 9.46
CA PHE A 110 8.97 6.88 8.99
C PHE A 110 7.92 5.78 9.19
N HIS A 111 8.23 4.54 8.76
CA HIS A 111 7.34 3.40 8.93
C HIS A 111 7.04 3.13 10.41
N ALA A 112 8.07 3.09 11.26
CA ALA A 112 7.89 2.85 12.69
C ALA A 112 7.02 3.93 13.35
N HIS A 113 7.22 5.20 12.97
CA HIS A 113 6.40 6.31 13.45
C HIS A 113 4.93 6.13 13.02
N LEU A 114 4.70 5.80 11.75
CA LEU A 114 3.35 5.57 11.22
C LEU A 114 2.64 4.42 11.93
N VAL A 115 3.31 3.28 12.11
CA VAL A 115 2.78 2.12 12.82
C VAL A 115 2.43 2.46 14.27
N ASN A 116 3.35 3.08 15.00
CA ASN A 116 3.14 3.38 16.42
C ASN A 116 2.00 4.38 16.63
N SER A 117 1.87 5.38 15.77
CA SER A 117 0.83 6.40 15.87
C SER A 117 -0.55 5.91 15.43
N LEU A 118 -0.63 5.02 14.45
CA LEU A 118 -1.91 4.50 13.93
C LEU A 118 -2.41 3.25 14.66
N ARG A 119 -1.55 2.52 15.38
CA ARG A 119 -1.92 1.31 16.14
C ARG A 119 -3.14 1.47 17.06
N PRO A 120 -3.27 2.56 17.85
CA PRO A 120 -4.46 2.75 18.71
C PRO A 120 -5.76 2.94 17.92
N LEU A 121 -5.67 3.27 16.63
CA LEU A 121 -6.81 3.52 15.76
C LEU A 121 -7.25 2.29 14.97
N ALA A 122 -6.36 1.30 14.83
CA ALA A 122 -6.66 0.05 14.14
C ALA A 122 -7.86 -0.68 14.77
N ALA A 123 -8.71 -1.23 13.91
CA ALA A 123 -9.74 -2.17 14.33
C ALA A 123 -9.11 -3.56 14.61
N PRO A 124 -9.81 -4.47 15.30
CA PRO A 124 -9.32 -5.82 15.52
C PRO A 124 -9.14 -6.59 14.21
N PHE A 125 -8.12 -7.46 14.14
CA PHE A 125 -7.78 -8.24 12.95
C PHE A 125 -8.55 -9.56 12.86
N GLU A 126 -9.07 -10.05 13.98
CA GLU A 126 -9.79 -11.32 14.11
C GLU A 126 -11.15 -11.34 13.40
N ASP A 127 -11.69 -10.17 13.02
CA ASP A 127 -13.02 -10.00 12.45
C ASP A 127 -13.03 -9.64 10.96
N LEU A 128 -11.88 -9.70 10.28
CA LEU A 128 -11.78 -9.27 8.88
C LEU A 128 -12.61 -10.16 7.95
N ARG A 129 -13.37 -9.52 7.07
CA ARG A 129 -14.33 -10.16 6.15
C ARG A 129 -14.17 -9.61 4.75
N PRO A 130 -14.55 -10.37 3.70
CA PRO A 130 -14.37 -9.93 2.32
C PRO A 130 -15.06 -8.59 2.02
N GLY A 131 -16.22 -8.33 2.62
CA GLY A 131 -16.95 -7.07 2.47
C GLY A 131 -16.23 -5.82 3.01
N MET A 132 -15.11 -5.98 3.72
CA MET A 132 -14.28 -4.87 4.22
C MET A 132 -13.25 -4.39 3.18
N LEU A 133 -13.01 -5.17 2.12
CA LEU A 133 -12.20 -4.77 0.97
C LEU A 133 -13.05 -3.97 -0.01
N PHE A 134 -12.41 -3.05 -0.72
CA PHE A 134 -13.04 -2.32 -1.81
C PHE A 134 -13.27 -3.25 -3.01
N SER A 135 -14.49 -3.19 -3.54
CA SER A 135 -14.84 -3.80 -4.83
C SER A 135 -15.86 -2.90 -5.51
N ASP A 136 -15.65 -2.65 -6.79
CA ASP A 136 -16.66 -2.05 -7.67
C ASP A 136 -17.13 -3.10 -8.70
N ARG A 137 -18.00 -2.69 -9.63
CA ARG A 137 -18.54 -3.59 -10.67
C ARG A 137 -17.50 -4.06 -11.69
N SER A 138 -16.32 -3.45 -11.73
CA SER A 138 -15.25 -3.79 -12.65
C SER A 138 -14.25 -4.79 -12.08
N TRP A 139 -14.42 -5.24 -10.83
CA TRP A 139 -13.49 -6.13 -10.15
C TRP A 139 -14.12 -7.45 -9.72
N PRO A 140 -13.37 -8.57 -9.67
CA PRO A 140 -13.80 -9.77 -8.97
C PRO A 140 -14.23 -9.46 -7.53
N ALA A 141 -15.27 -10.14 -7.08
CA ALA A 141 -15.75 -10.00 -5.71
C ALA A 141 -14.64 -10.39 -4.72
N PRO A 142 -14.46 -9.66 -3.60
CA PRO A 142 -13.51 -10.03 -2.58
C PRO A 142 -13.79 -11.44 -2.06
N THR A 143 -12.74 -12.23 -1.89
CA THR A 143 -12.84 -13.59 -1.36
C THR A 143 -12.21 -13.67 0.02
N GLN A 144 -12.44 -14.76 0.75
CA GLN A 144 -11.73 -15.01 2.02
C GLN A 144 -10.21 -15.10 1.84
N MET A 145 -9.76 -15.50 0.65
CA MET A 145 -8.35 -15.52 0.31
C MET A 145 -7.76 -14.11 0.19
N SER A 146 -8.51 -13.18 -0.40
CA SER A 146 -8.15 -11.76 -0.49
C SER A 146 -8.03 -11.13 0.90
N VAL A 147 -8.92 -11.52 1.82
CA VAL A 147 -8.83 -11.15 3.24
C VAL A 147 -7.57 -11.74 3.87
N GLY A 148 -7.30 -13.04 3.69
CA GLY A 148 -6.11 -13.69 4.23
C GLY A 148 -4.80 -13.00 3.82
N PHE A 149 -4.70 -12.54 2.57
CA PHE A 149 -3.56 -11.74 2.11
C PHE A 149 -3.46 -10.40 2.84
N ALA A 150 -4.57 -9.69 2.96
CA ALA A 150 -4.62 -8.41 3.66
C ALA A 150 -4.29 -8.58 5.14
N THR A 151 -4.87 -9.58 5.81
CA THR A 151 -4.62 -9.89 7.23
C THR A 151 -3.16 -10.27 7.46
N SER A 152 -2.60 -11.18 6.66
CA SER A 152 -1.21 -11.60 6.84
C SER A 152 -0.24 -10.42 6.74
N ASN A 153 -0.41 -9.57 5.72
CA ASN A 153 0.44 -8.38 5.56
C ASN A 153 0.20 -7.38 6.69
N ALA A 154 -1.05 -7.08 7.01
CA ALA A 154 -1.38 -6.08 8.02
C ALA A 154 -0.92 -6.52 9.43
N THR A 155 -1.19 -7.76 9.83
CA THR A 155 -0.70 -8.34 11.09
C THR A 155 0.82 -8.32 11.15
N GLN A 156 1.51 -8.74 10.09
CA GLN A 156 2.98 -8.75 10.06
C GLN A 156 3.57 -7.34 10.28
N LEU A 157 3.00 -6.32 9.64
CA LEU A 157 3.46 -4.93 9.78
C LEU A 157 3.23 -4.35 11.19
N PHE A 158 2.18 -4.79 11.89
CA PHE A 158 1.87 -4.31 13.24
C PHE A 158 2.55 -5.12 14.34
N GLU A 159 2.58 -6.44 14.26
CA GLU A 159 3.09 -7.29 15.33
C GLU A 159 4.62 -7.34 15.33
N ASP A 160 5.23 -7.40 14.14
CA ASP A 160 6.68 -7.36 13.98
C ASP A 160 7.09 -6.32 12.92
N PRO A 161 7.15 -5.03 13.28
CA PRO A 161 7.59 -3.97 12.38
C PRO A 161 9.00 -4.21 11.79
N SER A 162 9.84 -5.03 12.44
CA SER A 162 11.17 -5.35 11.93
C SER A 162 11.13 -6.23 10.68
N SER A 163 10.07 -7.03 10.54
CA SER A 163 9.79 -7.88 9.39
C SER A 163 9.25 -7.12 8.18
N TRP A 164 8.99 -5.81 8.29
CA TRP A 164 8.52 -4.99 7.18
C TRP A 164 9.43 -5.16 5.96
N PHE A 165 8.88 -5.61 4.84
CA PHE A 165 9.60 -5.76 3.58
C PHE A 165 9.08 -4.70 2.60
N PRO A 166 9.69 -3.51 2.53
CA PRO A 166 9.25 -2.47 1.60
C PRO A 166 9.49 -2.93 0.17
N HIS A 167 8.44 -2.92 -0.65
CA HIS A 167 8.48 -3.35 -2.03
C HIS A 167 7.41 -2.65 -2.86
N ILE A 168 7.57 -2.71 -4.18
CA ILE A 168 6.55 -2.31 -5.14
C ILE A 168 6.25 -3.53 -6.01
N THR A 169 5.04 -4.05 -5.89
CA THR A 169 4.54 -5.13 -6.73
C THR A 169 4.52 -4.67 -8.19
N SER A 170 4.97 -5.53 -9.11
CA SER A 170 4.98 -5.24 -10.55
C SER A 170 3.96 -6.06 -11.33
N HIS A 171 3.84 -7.36 -11.07
CA HIS A 171 2.97 -8.25 -11.85
C HIS A 171 2.74 -9.60 -11.17
N VAL A 172 1.71 -10.30 -11.63
CA VAL A 172 1.55 -11.75 -11.42
C VAL A 172 2.38 -12.48 -12.47
N GLY A 173 3.29 -13.34 -12.02
CA GLY A 173 4.25 -14.07 -12.84
C GLY A 173 5.61 -14.22 -12.15
N PRO A 174 6.57 -14.87 -12.81
CA PRO A 174 7.91 -15.07 -12.27
C PRO A 174 8.69 -13.76 -12.18
N LYS A 175 9.77 -13.80 -11.41
CA LYS A 175 10.76 -12.72 -11.34
C LYS A 175 11.30 -12.39 -12.74
N PRO A 176 11.39 -11.11 -13.14
CA PRO A 176 12.04 -10.72 -14.39
C PRO A 176 13.48 -11.24 -14.47
N THR A 177 13.88 -11.73 -15.65
CA THR A 177 15.26 -12.12 -15.95
C THR A 177 15.80 -11.27 -17.08
N GLY A 178 17.08 -10.86 -16.99
CA GLY A 178 17.71 -10.01 -18.01
C GLY A 178 17.22 -8.56 -18.07
N TYR A 179 16.32 -8.14 -17.18
CA TYR A 179 15.87 -6.74 -17.08
C TYR A 179 16.70 -5.97 -16.05
N THR A 180 17.09 -4.74 -16.40
CA THR A 180 17.78 -3.82 -15.49
C THR A 180 16.96 -2.55 -15.34
N ILE A 181 16.78 -2.10 -14.11
CA ILE A 181 16.06 -0.86 -13.83
C ILE A 181 16.94 0.32 -14.25
N PRO A 182 16.42 1.27 -15.06
CA PRO A 182 17.23 2.31 -15.70
C PRO A 182 17.85 3.32 -14.72
N PHE A 183 17.30 3.46 -13.51
CA PHE A 183 17.84 4.28 -12.45
C PHE A 183 17.62 3.60 -11.09
N GLN A 184 18.43 3.96 -10.10
CA GLN A 184 18.34 3.32 -8.78
C GLN A 184 17.57 4.12 -7.74
N ASN A 185 17.59 5.45 -7.80
CA ASN A 185 17.06 6.33 -6.74
C ASN A 185 15.91 7.18 -7.25
N PHE A 186 14.92 7.42 -6.40
CA PHE A 186 13.82 8.34 -6.63
C PHE A 186 13.28 8.87 -5.30
N SER A 187 12.56 9.99 -5.34
CA SER A 187 12.00 10.64 -4.14
C SER A 187 10.51 10.40 -4.06
N VAL A 188 10.00 9.85 -2.97
CA VAL A 188 8.55 9.79 -2.72
C VAL A 188 8.11 10.98 -1.88
N ASP A 189 7.14 11.73 -2.39
CA ASP A 189 6.71 13.01 -1.80
C ASP A 189 5.24 13.03 -1.39
N THR A 190 4.50 11.95 -1.63
CA THR A 190 3.06 11.88 -1.36
C THR A 190 2.73 10.56 -0.67
N LEU A 191 2.06 10.65 0.48
CA LEU A 191 1.46 9.50 1.15
C LEU A 191 -0.05 9.55 0.98
N SER A 192 -0.65 8.46 0.54
CA SER A 192 -2.08 8.38 0.25
C SER A 192 -2.73 7.26 1.05
N VAL A 193 -3.98 7.47 1.45
CA VAL A 193 -4.81 6.49 2.14
C VAL A 193 -5.82 5.94 1.16
N PHE A 194 -5.85 4.62 1.00
CA PHE A 194 -6.75 3.91 0.11
C PHE A 194 -7.66 2.99 0.90
N HIS A 195 -8.89 2.79 0.42
CA HIS A 195 -9.67 1.61 0.74
C HIS A 195 -9.12 0.46 -0.09
N LEU A 196 -8.49 -0.50 0.58
CA LEU A 196 -7.75 -1.60 -0.03
C LEU A 196 -8.66 -2.47 -0.89
N GLY A 197 -8.27 -2.66 -2.15
CA GLY A 197 -8.95 -3.55 -3.09
C GLY A 197 -8.50 -5.01 -2.96
N VAL A 198 -9.09 -5.85 -3.81
CA VAL A 198 -8.68 -7.26 -3.96
C VAL A 198 -7.21 -7.34 -4.41
N TYR A 199 -6.50 -8.38 -3.98
CA TYR A 199 -5.06 -8.60 -4.24
C TYR A 199 -4.15 -7.48 -3.71
N GLY A 200 -4.60 -6.72 -2.71
CA GLY A 200 -3.80 -5.64 -2.10
C GLY A 200 -3.67 -4.40 -2.98
N THR A 201 -4.54 -4.23 -3.97
CA THR A 201 -4.50 -3.09 -4.90
C THR A 201 -4.95 -1.79 -4.25
N CYS A 202 -4.25 -0.69 -4.57
CA CYS A 202 -4.64 0.67 -4.19
C CYS A 202 -5.51 1.28 -5.29
N LYS A 203 -6.84 1.07 -5.21
CA LYS A 203 -7.80 1.54 -6.22
C LYS A 203 -8.63 2.72 -5.75
N LYS A 204 -9.34 2.58 -4.63
CA LYS A 204 -10.17 3.67 -4.11
C LYS A 204 -9.33 4.57 -3.22
N LEU A 205 -8.83 5.65 -3.82
CA LEU A 205 -8.21 6.74 -3.07
C LEU A 205 -9.25 7.37 -2.14
N LEU A 206 -8.87 7.55 -0.88
CA LEU A 206 -9.67 8.25 0.12
C LEU A 206 -9.13 9.65 0.42
N GLU A 207 -7.81 9.78 0.56
CA GLU A 207 -7.13 11.06 0.81
C GLU A 207 -5.63 10.98 0.46
N SER A 208 -5.02 12.12 0.11
CA SER A 208 -3.59 12.23 -0.21
C SER A 208 -2.93 13.36 0.56
N PHE A 209 -1.69 13.13 1.02
CA PHE A 209 -0.94 14.07 1.85
C PHE A 209 0.48 14.26 1.31
N PRO A 210 0.86 15.47 0.87
CA PRO A 210 2.24 15.75 0.48
C PRO A 210 3.15 15.78 1.71
N LEU A 211 4.30 15.12 1.61
CA LEU A 211 5.39 15.22 2.57
C LEU A 211 5.98 16.63 2.52
N GLY A 212 6.32 17.17 3.69
CA GLY A 212 6.86 18.52 3.83
C GLY A 212 5.83 19.63 3.64
N GLY A 213 4.58 19.29 3.32
CA GLY A 213 3.46 20.22 3.30
C GLY A 213 3.10 20.63 4.72
N GLY A 214 3.63 21.77 5.19
CA GLY A 214 3.24 22.35 6.48
C GLY A 214 1.72 22.44 6.59
N THR A 215 1.18 21.93 7.71
CA THR A 215 -0.25 21.87 8.10
C THR A 215 -1.21 22.29 6.98
N ALA A 216 -1.64 21.33 6.15
CA ALA A 216 -2.76 21.55 5.24
C ALA A 216 -3.93 22.08 6.07
N SER A 217 -4.30 23.34 5.85
CA SER A 217 -5.48 23.94 6.44
C SER A 217 -6.67 23.08 6.06
N MET A 218 -7.27 22.37 7.03
CA MET A 218 -8.53 21.66 6.81
C MET A 218 -9.54 22.67 6.24
N LYS A 219 -9.88 22.54 4.96
CA LYS A 219 -11.07 23.18 4.42
C LYS A 219 -12.26 22.51 5.12
N LYS A 220 -12.88 23.22 6.05
CA LYS A 220 -14.20 22.87 6.57
C LYS A 220 -15.18 22.87 5.38
N SER A 221 -15.67 21.70 5.02
CA SER A 221 -16.92 21.54 4.27
C SER A 221 -18.10 21.91 5.15
#